data_AF-A0A3M0Z478-F1
#
_entry.id   AF-A0A3M0Z478-F1
#
_cell.length_a   1.000
_cell.length_b   1.000
_cell.length_c   1.000
_cell.angle_alpha   90.00
_cell.angle_beta   90.00
_cell.angle_gamma   90.00
#
_symmetry.space_group_name_H-M   'P 1'
#
loop_
_entity.id
_entity.type
_entity.pdbx_description
1 polymer ?
#
loop_
_entity_poly.entity_id
_entity_poly.type
_entity_poly.pdbx_seq_one_letter_code
_entity_poly.pdbx_strand_id
1 'polypeptide(L)' 'LPGKSSKDLKTATKSQVPVKEDPVAILKRKLDEAVRDERYEDAAKIRDELQRLTGKK' A
#
# COMPACT_ATOMS: atom_id res chain seq x y z
N LEU A 1 -17.74 29.68 -2.37
CA LEU A 1 -17.93 28.35 -1.73
C LEU A 1 -17.54 27.26 -2.74
N PRO A 2 -17.03 26.11 -2.27
CA PRO A 2 -15.89 25.39 -2.87
C PRO A 2 -16.29 24.26 -3.83
N GLY A 3 -15.48 24.02 -4.87
CA GLY A 3 -15.52 22.82 -5.69
C GLY A 3 -14.33 21.92 -5.37
N LYS A 4 -14.58 20.84 -4.62
CA LYS A 4 -13.63 19.74 -4.44
C LYS A 4 -13.66 18.88 -5.72
N SER A 5 -12.55 18.78 -6.43
CA SER A 5 -12.26 17.70 -7.39
C SER A 5 -10.97 17.07 -6.88
N SER A 6 -10.96 15.98 -6.12
CA SER A 6 -11.33 14.60 -6.46
C SER A 6 -10.83 14.19 -7.84
N LYS A 7 -9.88 13.24 -7.80
CA LYS A 7 -9.34 12.46 -8.94
C LYS A 7 -8.43 13.35 -9.78
N ASP A 8 -7.14 13.07 -9.99
CA ASP A 8 -6.42 11.87 -10.38
C ASP A 8 -4.94 12.13 -9.98
N LEU A 9 -4.14 11.21 -9.47
CA LEU A 9 -3.35 10.27 -10.28
C LEU A 9 -2.82 9.21 -9.30
N LYS A 10 -3.53 8.09 -9.17
CA LYS A 10 -2.87 6.84 -8.76
C LYS A 10 -2.30 6.25 -10.03
N THR A 11 -1.09 6.67 -10.38
CA THR A 11 -0.36 6.18 -11.55
C THR A 11 -0.22 4.68 -11.46
N ALA A 12 -1.01 3.99 -12.26
CA ALA A 12 -0.83 2.59 -12.60
C ALA A 12 0.46 2.45 -13.42
N THR A 13 1.62 2.36 -12.77
CA THR A 13 2.82 1.83 -13.40
C THR A 13 2.90 0.33 -13.11
N LYS A 14 2.11 -0.39 -13.91
CA LYS A 14 2.22 -1.81 -14.20
C LYS A 14 3.54 -2.05 -14.94
N SER A 15 4.68 -1.94 -14.24
CA SER A 15 5.96 -2.42 -14.76
C SER A 15 6.11 -3.87 -14.31
N GLN A 16 5.59 -4.73 -15.17
CA GLN A 16 5.81 -6.16 -15.16
C GLN A 16 7.31 -6.41 -15.38
N VAL A 17 8.03 -6.55 -14.29
CA VAL A 17 9.40 -7.09 -14.27
C VAL A 17 9.35 -8.31 -13.34
N PRO A 18 9.81 -9.50 -13.76
CA PRO A 18 9.93 -10.64 -12.86
C PRO A 18 11.12 -10.42 -11.93
N VAL A 19 11.09 -9.33 -11.17
CA VAL A 19 12.04 -9.04 -10.11
C VAL A 19 11.41 -9.66 -8.89
N LYS A 20 12.11 -10.60 -8.25
CA LYS A 20 11.76 -11.18 -6.95
C LYS A 20 11.10 -10.08 -6.10
N GLU A 21 9.77 -10.11 -6.03
CA GLU A 21 9.04 -8.94 -5.57
C GLU A 21 9.32 -8.84 -4.08
N ASP A 22 10.01 -7.77 -3.69
CA ASP A 22 10.47 -7.61 -2.32
C ASP A 22 9.25 -7.77 -1.39
N PRO A 23 9.31 -8.65 -0.37
CA PRO A 23 8.15 -8.91 0.48
C PRO A 23 7.61 -7.62 1.11
N VAL A 24 8.46 -6.61 1.33
CA VAL A 24 8.05 -5.28 1.79
C VAL A 24 7.25 -4.53 0.72
N ALA A 25 7.62 -4.64 -0.55
CA ALA A 25 6.89 -4.00 -1.65
C ALA A 25 5.48 -4.60 -1.80
N ILE A 26 5.35 -5.93 -1.68
CA ILE A 26 4.05 -6.61 -1.72
C ILE A 26 3.16 -6.13 -0.56
N LEU A 27 3.69 -6.10 0.66
CA LEU A 27 2.92 -5.69 1.83
C LEU A 27 2.54 -4.21 1.78
N LYS A 28 3.39 -3.32 1.25
CA LYS A 28 3.04 -1.91 1.03
C LYS A 28 1.84 -1.76 0.09
N ARG A 29 1.77 -2.56 -0.99
CA ARG A 29 0.62 -2.56 -1.91
C ARG A 29 -0.65 -3.03 -1.19
N LYS A 30 -0.56 -4.14 -0.46
CA LYS A 30 -1.69 -4.66 0.33
C LYS A 30 -2.17 -3.68 1.39
N LEU A 31 -1.26 -2.95 2.04
CA LEU A 31 -1.60 -1.92 3.02
C LEU A 31 -2.44 -0.81 2.38
N ASP A 32 -1.99 -0.32 1.22
CA ASP A 32 -2.70 0.73 0.49
C ASP A 32 -4.10 0.26 0.05
N GLU A 33 -4.24 -0.98 -0.44
CA GLU A 33 -5.54 -1.58 -0.75
C GLU A 33 -6.44 -1.68 0.49
N ALA A 34 -5.92 -2.19 1.62
CA ALA A 34 -6.69 -2.31 2.85
C ALA A 34 -7.15 -0.93 3.38
N VAL A 35 -6.31 0.10 3.28
CA VAL A 35 -6.70 1.48 3.64
C VAL A 35 -7.76 2.03 2.70
N ARG A 36 -7.64 1.79 1.39
CA ARG A 36 -8.63 2.23 0.40
C ARG A 36 -9.99 1.56 0.57
N ASP A 37 -10.01 0.30 0.97
CA ASP A 37 -11.21 -0.47 1.25
C ASP A 37 -11.73 -0.25 2.68
N GLU A 38 -11.14 0.67 3.45
CA GLU A 38 -11.48 0.94 4.85
C GLU A 38 -11.38 -0.29 5.77
N ARG A 39 -10.58 -1.29 5.37
CA ARG A 39 -10.26 -2.49 6.14
C ARG A 39 -9.14 -2.21 7.12
N TYR A 40 -9.43 -1.38 8.12
CA TYR A 40 -8.42 -0.89 9.07
C TYR A 40 -7.78 -2.00 9.91
N GLU A 41 -8.49 -3.08 10.22
CA GLU A 41 -7.90 -4.24 10.91
C GLU A 41 -6.85 -4.95 10.05
N ASP A 42 -7.14 -5.16 8.76
CA ASP A 42 -6.20 -5.74 7.82
C ASP A 42 -5.00 -4.81 7.62
N ALA A 43 -5.25 -3.50 7.48
CA ALA A 43 -4.21 -2.49 7.37
C ALA A 43 -3.28 -2.50 8.60
N ALA A 44 -3.83 -2.63 9.81
CA ALA A 44 -3.03 -2.73 11.03
C ALA A 44 -2.13 -3.98 11.03
N LYS A 45 -2.66 -5.15 10.68
CA LYS A 45 -1.89 -6.39 10.58
C LYS A 45 -0.76 -6.29 9.54
N ILE A 46 -1.06 -5.71 8.38
CA ILE A 46 -0.08 -5.54 7.29
C ILE A 46 1.03 -4.55 7.71
N ARG A 47 0.69 -3.48 8.43
CA ARG A 47 1.67 -2.54 9.00
C ARG A 47 2.59 -3.23 10.00
N ASP A 48 2.05 -4.07 10.87
CA ASP A 48 2.85 -4.77 11.88
C ASP A 48 3.82 -5.77 11.21
N GLU A 49 3.36 -6.46 10.16
CA GLU A 49 4.21 -7.33 9.34
C GLU A 49 5.30 -6.56 8.57
N LEU A 50 4.97 -5.36 8.06
CA LEU A 50 5.95 -4.46 7.45
C LEU A 50 7.02 -4.03 8.45
N GLN A 51 6.64 -3.71 9.68
CA GLN A 51 7.59 -3.37 10.74
C GLN A 51 8.49 -4.56 11.09
N ARG A 52 7.92 -5.78 11.16
CA ARG A 52 8.68 -7.01 11.41
C ARG A 52 9.75 -7.28 10.34
N LEU A 53 9.43 -7.02 9.07
CA LEU A 53 10.35 -7.24 7.95
C LEU A 53 11.35 -6.09 7.74
N THR A 54 10.94 -4.86 8.01
CA THR A 54 11.81 -3.68 7.82
C THR A 54 12.66 -3.36 9.04
N GLY A 55 12.35 -3.92 10.20
CA GLY A 55 13.22 -4.01 11.37
C GLY A 55 13.88 -2.68 11.79
N LYS A 56 13.27 -1.53 11.50
CA LYS A 56 13.77 -0.24 11.94
C LYS A 56 13.52 -0.12 13.44
N LYS A 57 14.52 -0.53 14.24
CA LYS A 57 14.71 -0.05 15.60
C LYS A 57 15.16 1.41 15.58
#